data_AF-A0A7H4N5Y4-F1
#
_entry.id   AF-A0A7H4N5Y4-F1
#
_cell.length_a   1.000
_cell.length_b   1.000
_cell.length_c   1.000
_cell.angle_alpha   90.00
_cell.angle_beta   90.00
_cell.angle_gamma   90.00
#
_symmetry.space_group_name_H-M   'P 1'
#
loop_
_entity.id
_entity.type
_entity.pdbx_description
1 polymer ?
#
loop_
_entity_poly.entity_id
_entity_poly.type
_entity_poly.pdbx_seq_one_letter_code
_entity_poly.pdbx_strand_id
1 'polypeptide(L)'
;MFIEEGHYARHLAAMRRLYRKRQQQLREILAQELRHPYELFGGEGGLHLTVAIDNVDDLAIVQQARRFQLAPGALSRFLPGCKHGAKRLCSGLR
;
A
#
# COMPACT_ATOMS: atom_id res chain seq x y z
N MET A 1 20.92 -1.43 27.65
CA MET A 1 20.85 -0.75 26.33
C MET A 1 19.87 -1.54 25.44
N PHE A 2 18.83 -0.92 24.85
CA PHE A 2 17.70 -1.62 24.19
C PHE A 2 18.10 -2.62 23.09
N ILE A 3 19.26 -2.39 22.47
CA ILE A 3 19.83 -3.24 21.43
C ILE A 3 20.56 -4.45 22.03
N GLU A 4 21.28 -4.28 23.14
CA GLU A 4 22.15 -5.31 23.73
C GLU A 4 21.38 -6.35 24.57
N GLU A 5 20.19 -6.01 25.06
CA GLU A 5 19.35 -6.90 25.89
C GLU A 5 18.38 -7.77 25.08
N GLY A 6 18.52 -7.83 23.75
CA GLY A 6 17.64 -8.61 22.87
C GLY A 6 16.20 -8.10 22.76
N HIS A 7 15.89 -6.97 23.40
CA HIS A 7 14.57 -6.32 23.34
C HIS A 7 14.23 -5.83 21.93
N TYR A 8 15.22 -5.37 21.16
CA TYR A 8 15.05 -5.02 19.75
C TYR A 8 14.55 -6.19 18.88
N ALA A 9 15.14 -7.38 19.02
CA ALA A 9 14.75 -8.55 18.24
C ALA A 9 13.32 -9.00 18.56
N ARG A 10 12.97 -9.04 19.86
CA ARG A 10 11.61 -9.36 20.32
C ARG A 10 10.58 -8.34 19.84
N HIS A 11 10.92 -7.04 19.90
CA HIS A 11 10.07 -5.97 19.39
C HIS A 11 9.85 -6.11 17.88
N LEU A 12 10.91 -6.34 17.11
CA LEU A 12 10.81 -6.51 15.65
C LEU A 12 9.97 -7.74 15.27
N ALA A 13 10.09 -8.85 15.97
CA ALA A 13 9.25 -10.04 15.75
C ALA A 13 7.77 -9.74 16.01
N ALA A 14 7.45 -9.02 17.10
CA ALA A 14 6.10 -8.59 17.41
C ALA A 14 5.53 -7.65 16.32
N MET A 15 6.31 -6.65 15.90
CA MET A 15 5.90 -5.71 14.84
C MET A 15 5.69 -6.42 13.50
N ARG A 16 6.57 -7.37 13.11
CA ARG A 16 6.40 -8.16 11.88
C ARG A 16 5.08 -8.93 11.87
N ARG A 17 4.70 -9.53 13.00
CA ARG A 17 3.42 -10.24 13.13
C ARG A 17 2.23 -9.29 13.02
N LEU A 18 2.28 -8.14 13.70
CA LEU A 18 1.24 -7.13 13.65
C LEU A 18 1.02 -6.58 12.23
N TYR A 19 2.11 -6.23 11.54
CA TYR A 19 2.03 -5.67 10.19
C TYR A 19 1.56 -6.69 9.16
N ARG A 20 1.97 -7.97 9.28
CA ARG A 20 1.39 -9.03 8.44
C ARG A 20 -0.11 -9.15 8.62
N LYS A 21 -0.62 -9.10 9.86
CA LYS A 21 -2.07 -9.15 10.12
C LYS A 21 -2.80 -7.96 9.48
N ARG A 22 -2.29 -6.74 9.70
CA ARG A 22 -2.88 -5.52 9.10
C ARG A 22 -2.87 -5.56 7.58
N GLN A 23 -1.77 -6.00 6.99
CA GLN A 23 -1.66 -6.13 5.55
C GLN A 23 -2.64 -7.16 4.98
N GLN A 24 -2.79 -8.30 5.65
CA GLN A 24 -3.74 -9.33 5.24
C GLN A 24 -5.18 -8.81 5.27
N GLN A 25 -5.57 -8.10 6.33
CA GLN A 25 -6.89 -7.46 6.42
C GLN A 25 -7.12 -6.44 5.30
N LEU A 26 -6.10 -5.63 4.96
CA LEU A 26 -6.22 -4.69 3.85
C LEU A 26 -6.42 -5.42 2.51
N ARG A 27 -5.71 -6.53 2.26
CA ARG A 27 -5.87 -7.34 1.05
C ARG A 27 -7.26 -7.96 0.96
N GLU A 28 -7.79 -8.44 2.07
CA GLU A 28 -9.15 -9.01 2.14
C GLU A 28 -10.21 -7.96 1.80
N ILE A 29 -10.12 -6.76 2.39
CA ILE A 29 -11.05 -5.66 2.10
C ILE A 29 -10.94 -5.24 0.62
N LEU A 30 -9.72 -5.11 0.09
CA LEU A 30 -9.52 -4.79 -1.33
C LEU A 30 -10.12 -5.86 -2.24
N ALA A 31 -10.00 -7.15 -1.90
CA ALA A 31 -10.61 -8.24 -2.65
C ALA A 31 -12.14 -8.24 -2.61
N GLN A 32 -12.74 -7.76 -1.52
CA GLN A 32 -14.19 -7.70 -1.36
C GLN A 32 -14.80 -6.46 -2.06
N GLU A 33 -14.15 -5.31 -1.90
CA GLU A 33 -14.70 -4.01 -2.32
C GLU A 33 -14.29 -3.61 -3.75
N LEU A 34 -13.08 -3.99 -4.20
CA LEU A 34 -12.58 -3.58 -5.51
C LEU A 34 -13.03 -4.57 -6.59
N ARG A 35 -14.10 -4.19 -7.30
CA ARG A 35 -14.74 -5.00 -8.35
C ARG A 35 -14.10 -4.86 -9.73
N HIS A 36 -13.30 -3.81 -9.95
CA HIS A 36 -12.56 -3.63 -11.19
C HIS A 36 -11.34 -4.53 -11.24
N PRO A 37 -10.84 -4.94 -12.42
CA PRO A 37 -9.55 -5.63 -12.53
C PRO A 37 -8.43 -4.79 -11.93
N TYR A 38 -7.64 -5.39 -11.03
CA TYR A 38 -6.48 -4.76 -10.43
C TYR A 38 -5.36 -5.79 -10.19
N GLU A 39 -4.13 -5.30 -10.17
CA GLU A 39 -2.96 -6.08 -9.77
C GLU A 39 -2.41 -5.54 -8.45
N LEU A 40 -2.12 -6.44 -7.50
CA LEU A 40 -1.45 -6.08 -6.25
C LEU A 40 0.04 -6.36 -6.33
N PHE A 41 0.83 -5.36 -5.96
CA PHE A 41 2.27 -5.46 -5.80
C PHE A 41 2.68 -5.17 -4.35
N GLY A 42 3.72 -5.86 -3.90
CA GLY A 42 4.24 -5.76 -2.54
C GLY A 42 3.60 -6.77 -1.57
N GLY A 43 4.20 -6.87 -0.37
CA GLY A 43 3.77 -7.77 0.70
C GLY A 43 4.66 -8.95 1.01
N GLU A 44 5.75 -9.12 0.27
CA GLU A 44 6.82 -10.04 0.67
C GLU A 44 7.74 -9.43 1.74
N GLY A 45 7.74 -8.10 1.87
CA GLY A 45 8.40 -7.36 2.95
C GLY A 45 8.07 -5.87 2.90
N GLY A 46 8.01 -5.23 4.07
CA GLY A 46 7.75 -3.78 4.21
C GLY A 46 6.33 -3.44 4.68
N LEU A 47 5.99 -2.14 4.63
CA LEU A 47 4.73 -1.57 5.16
C LEU A 47 3.79 -1.03 4.08
N HIS A 48 4.12 -1.27 2.81
CA HIS A 48 3.43 -0.66 1.68
C HIS A 48 2.78 -1.72 0.78
N LEU A 49 1.60 -1.39 0.28
CA LEU A 49 0.89 -2.15 -0.75
C LEU A 49 0.67 -1.23 -1.96
N THR A 50 0.86 -1.78 -3.15
CA THR A 50 0.69 -1.08 -4.42
C THR A 50 -0.43 -1.76 -5.19
N VAL A 51 -1.38 -0.98 -5.71
CA VAL A 51 -2.54 -1.45 -6.46
C VAL A 51 -2.48 -0.83 -7.86
N ALA A 52 -2.20 -1.63 -8.89
CA ALA A 52 -2.32 -1.15 -10.27
C ALA A 52 -3.74 -1.38 -10.78
N ILE A 53 -4.34 -0.35 -11.35
CA ILE A 53 -5.67 -0.41 -11.97
C ILE A 53 -5.55 0.22 -13.36
N ASP A 54 -5.94 -0.51 -14.40
CA ASP A 54 -5.81 0.01 -15.76
C ASP A 54 -6.89 1.07 -16.07
N ASN A 55 -6.55 1.98 -16.98
CA ASN A 55 -7.46 3.04 -17.49
C ASN A 55 -8.02 4.01 -16.44
N VAL A 56 -7.37 4.17 -15.29
CA VAL A 56 -7.86 5.00 -14.19
C VAL A 56 -6.95 6.21 -13.93
N ASP A 57 -7.50 7.41 -13.76
CA ASP A 57 -6.69 8.57 -13.39
C ASP A 57 -6.30 8.55 -11.89
N ASP A 58 -5.05 8.20 -11.60
CA ASP A 58 -4.55 8.02 -10.24
C ASP A 58 -4.54 9.33 -9.44
N LEU A 59 -4.29 10.47 -10.10
CA LEU A 59 -4.38 11.80 -9.48
C LEU A 59 -5.82 12.13 -9.07
N ALA A 60 -6.80 11.85 -9.93
CA ALA A 60 -8.22 12.07 -9.62
C ALA A 60 -8.67 11.19 -8.45
N ILE A 61 -8.22 9.92 -8.41
CA ILE A 61 -8.50 9.03 -7.27
C ILE A 61 -7.87 9.54 -5.99
N VAL A 62 -6.61 10.00 -6.00
CA VAL A 62 -5.98 10.55 -4.79
C VAL A 62 -6.73 11.78 -4.29
N GLN A 63 -7.18 12.66 -5.20
CA GLN A 63 -7.99 13.82 -4.83
C GLN A 63 -9.33 13.41 -4.21
N GLN A 64 -10.00 12.41 -4.79
CA GLN A 64 -11.27 11.91 -4.26
C GLN A 64 -11.06 11.20 -2.92
N ALA A 65 -10.02 10.38 -2.79
CA ALA A 65 -9.67 9.67 -1.57
C ALA A 65 -9.38 10.62 -0.39
N ARG A 66 -8.73 11.76 -0.66
CA ARG A 66 -8.50 12.81 0.35
C ARG A 66 -9.80 13.35 0.95
N ARG A 67 -10.89 13.40 0.17
CA ARG A 67 -12.21 13.80 0.68
C ARG A 67 -12.76 12.81 1.71
N PHE A 68 -12.34 11.55 1.62
CA PHE A 68 -12.66 10.50 2.59
C PHE A 68 -11.60 10.33 3.68
N GLN A 69 -10.71 11.32 3.87
CA GLN A 69 -9.58 11.26 4.83
C GLN A 69 -8.59 10.12 4.55
N LEU A 70 -8.62 9.57 3.34
CA LEU A 70 -7.64 8.60 2.86
C LEU A 70 -6.52 9.36 2.13
N ALA A 71 -5.27 9.03 2.44
CA ALA A 71 -4.11 9.65 1.81
C ALA A 71 -3.26 8.65 0.99
N PRO A 72 -3.83 7.95 -0.01
CA PRO A 72 -3.04 7.13 -0.91
C PRO A 72 -2.05 8.00 -1.69
N GLY A 73 -0.87 7.45 -1.99
CA GLY A 73 0.11 8.08 -2.85
C GLY A 73 -0.19 7.76 -4.32
N ALA A 74 -0.18 8.77 -5.18
CA ALA A 74 -0.23 8.55 -6.63
C ALA A 74 1.10 7.96 -7.10
N LEU A 75 1.09 6.83 -7.83
CA LEU A 75 2.33 6.25 -8.37
C LEU A 75 2.90 7.06 -9.52
N SER A 76 2.08 7.83 -10.25
CA SER A 76 2.55 8.81 -11.24
C SER A 76 3.58 9.78 -10.66
N ARG A 77 3.56 10.04 -9.35
CA ARG A 77 4.54 10.89 -8.66
C ARG A 77 5.88 10.19 -8.41
N PHE A 78 5.91 8.87 -8.38
CA PHE A 78 7.12 8.07 -8.11
C PHE A 78 7.79 7.53 -9.39
N LEU A 79 7.09 7.54 -10.53
CA LEU A 79 7.60 7.09 -11.83
C LEU A 79 7.52 8.20 -12.89
N PRO A 80 8.49 9.13 -12.92
CA PRO A 80 8.61 10.07 -14.03
C PRO A 80 9.05 9.31 -15.29
N GLY A 81 8.11 8.85 -16.13
CA GLY A 81 8.44 8.32 -17.46
C GLY A 81 7.57 7.21 -18.07
N CYS A 82 6.52 6.71 -17.42
CA CYS A 82 5.71 5.66 -18.04
C CYS A 82 4.69 6.25 -19.04
N LYS A 83 5.09 6.29 -20.32
CA LYS A 83 4.25 6.71 -21.45
C LYS A 83 3.40 5.49 -21.88
N HIS A 84 2.07 5.67 -21.90
CA HIS A 84 1.03 4.78 -22.43
C HIS A 84 0.69 3.51 -21.60
N GLY A 85 -0.48 3.52 -20.94
CA GLY A 85 -1.26 2.30 -20.68
C GLY A 85 -1.69 2.03 -19.24
N ALA A 86 -0.81 2.13 -18.25
CA ALA A 86 -1.09 1.63 -16.90
C ALA A 86 -0.87 2.71 -15.83
N LYS A 87 -1.96 3.35 -15.38
CA LYS A 87 -1.94 4.33 -14.29
C LYS A 87 -2.12 3.61 -12.95
N ARG A 88 -1.02 3.39 -12.24
CA ARG A 88 -0.99 2.59 -10.99
C ARG A 88 -1.33 3.47 -9.77
N LEU A 89 -1.86 2.90 -8.68
CA LEU A 89 -2.12 3.56 -7.39
C LEU A 89 -1.27 2.96 -6.26
N CYS A 90 -0.70 3.80 -5.37
CA CYS A 90 0.00 3.35 -4.16
C CYS A 90 -0.90 3.60 -2.95
N SER A 91 -1.42 2.55 -2.29
CA SER A 91 -2.09 2.72 -1.01
C SER A 91 -1.05 2.72 0.12
N GLY A 92 -0.49 3.91 0.39
CA GLY A 92 0.33 4.14 1.57
C GLY A 92 -0.55 4.45 2.77
N LEU A 93 -0.73 3.48 3.67
CA LEU A 93 -1.19 3.77 5.03
C LEU A 93 -0.02 4.40 5.79
N ARG A 94 -0.19 5.65 6.24
CA ARG A 94 0.71 6.31 7.18
C ARG A 94 0.18 6.11 8.60
#